data_AF-A0A7K2ZKH8-F1
#
_entry.id   AF-A0A7K2ZKH8-F1
#
_cell.length_a   1.000
_cell.length_b   1.000
_cell.length_c   1.000
_cell.angle_alpha   90.00
_cell.angle_beta   90.00
_cell.angle_gamma   90.00
#
_symmetry.space_group_name_H-M   'P 1'
#
loop_
_entity.id
_entity.type
_entity.pdbx_description
1 polymer ?
#
loop_
_entity_poly.entity_id
_entity_poly.type
_entity_poly.pdbx_seq_one_letter_code
_entity_poly.pdbx_strand_id
1 'polypeptide(L)' 'RHPGFRGPAYVGLGAALAVDGCLDARIIGDAARAGRHAEQDLKKVWHLLARFGRAPVILPAGG' A
#
# COMPACT_ATOMS: atom_id res chain seq x y z
N ARG A 1 21.38 13.02 7.98
CA ARG A 1 21.26 11.56 7.76
C ARG A 1 19.87 11.13 8.25
N HIS A 2 18.87 10.95 7.38
CA HIS A 2 17.44 10.88 7.73
C HIS A 2 17.10 9.71 8.69
N PRO A 3 16.87 9.93 9.99
CA PRO A 3 16.50 8.88 10.94
C PRO A 3 15.01 8.50 10.85
N GLY A 4 14.24 9.21 10.04
CA GLY A 4 12.78 9.11 9.98
C GLY A 4 12.22 8.73 8.60
N PHE A 5 13.06 8.32 7.65
CA PHE A 5 12.54 7.84 6.36
C PHE A 5 12.03 6.40 6.52
N ARG A 6 10.87 6.27 7.19
CA ARG A 6 10.11 5.01 7.38
C ARG A 6 9.38 4.57 6.10
N GLY A 7 9.59 5.26 4.99
CA GLY A 7 9.05 4.93 3.66
C GLY A 7 9.16 3.44 3.31
N PRO A 8 10.33 2.78 3.49
CA PRO A 8 10.48 1.35 3.19
C PRO A 8 9.63 0.45 4.09
N ALA A 9 9.44 0.80 5.36
CA ALA A 9 8.62 0.03 6.29
C ALA A 9 7.13 0.09 5.89
N TYR A 10 6.68 1.23 5.37
CA TYR A 10 5.32 1.40 4.85
C TYR A 10 5.13 0.70 3.49
N VAL A 11 6.15 0.68 2.64
CA VAL A 11 6.13 -0.10 1.39
C VAL A 11 6.04 -1.59 1.71
N GLY A 12 6.84 -2.09 2.66
CA GLY A 12 6.78 -3.48 3.12
C GLY A 12 5.43 -3.86 3.73
N LEU A 13 4.85 -2.95 4.54
CA LEU A 13 3.51 -3.14 5.10
C LEU A 13 2.44 -3.17 3.99
N GLY A 14 2.51 -2.26 3.02
CA GLY A 14 1.61 -2.26 1.86
C GLY A 14 1.72 -3.52 1.02
N ALA A 15 2.94 -4.02 0.79
CA ALA A 15 3.18 -5.27 0.07
C ALA A 15 2.67 -6.50 0.84
N ALA A 16 2.80 -6.52 2.18
CA ALA A 16 2.28 -7.59 3.02
C ALA A 16 0.74 -7.60 3.09
N LEU A 17 0.11 -6.44 2.94
CA LEU A 17 -1.35 -6.31 2.88
C LEU A 17 -1.91 -6.55 1.48
N ALA A 18 -1.15 -6.30 0.42
CA ALA A 18 -1.61 -6.40 -0.96
C ALA A 18 -2.09 -7.84 -1.28
N VAL A 19 -3.26 -7.92 -1.90
CA VAL A 19 -3.84 -9.17 -2.39
C VAL A 19 -3.70 -9.16 -3.90
N ASP A 20 -3.09 -10.20 -4.47
CA ASP A 20 -2.77 -10.29 -5.91
C ASP A 20 -1.97 -9.09 -6.45
N GLY A 21 -1.09 -8.54 -5.60
CA GLY A 21 -0.28 -7.36 -5.93
C GLY A 21 -1.08 -6.05 -5.97
N CYS A 22 -2.37 -6.09 -5.62
CA CYS A 22 -3.25 -4.93 -5.56
C CYS A 22 -3.57 -4.58 -4.11
N LEU A 23 -3.50 -3.30 -3.77
CA LEU A 23 -3.84 -2.80 -2.44
C LEU A 23 -5.01 -1.82 -2.56
N ASP A 24 -6.18 -2.27 -2.13
CA ASP A 24 -7.41 -1.49 -2.16
C ASP A 24 -7.70 -0.81 -0.83
N ALA A 25 -8.52 0.26 -0.88
CA ALA A 25 -9.05 0.92 0.32
C ALA A 25 -9.80 -0.06 1.24
N ARG A 26 -10.43 -1.10 0.68
CA ARG A 26 -11.08 -2.19 1.42
C ARG A 26 -10.06 -2.98 2.25
N ILE A 27 -8.96 -3.39 1.65
CA ILE A 27 -7.88 -4.14 2.32
C ILE A 27 -7.26 -3.30 3.45
N ILE A 28 -7.02 -2.01 3.19
CA ILE A 28 -6.53 -1.06 4.21
C ILE A 28 -7.53 -0.93 5.37
N GLY A 29 -8.83 -0.80 5.06
CA GLY A 29 -9.90 -0.68 6.06
C GLY A 29 -10.06 -1.94 6.91
N ASP A 30 -9.94 -3.12 6.31
CA ASP A 30 -9.98 -4.39 7.03
C ASP A 30 -8.75 -4.57 7.92
N ALA A 31 -7.57 -4.14 7.46
CA ALA A 31 -6.36 -4.12 8.27
C ALA A 31 -6.48 -3.16 9.47
N ALA A 32 -7.15 -2.02 9.31
CA ALA A 32 -7.45 -1.09 10.39
C ALA A 32 -8.40 -1.71 11.42
N ARG A 33 -9.48 -2.35 10.94
CA ARG A 33 -10.46 -3.04 11.80
C ARG A 33 -9.87 -4.24 12.54
N ALA A 34 -8.89 -4.91 11.95
CA ALA A 34 -8.18 -6.00 12.60
C ALA A 34 -7.33 -5.55 13.81
N GLY A 35 -7.07 -4.24 13.96
CA GLY A 35 -6.34 -3.68 15.10
C GLY A 35 -4.85 -4.06 15.18
N ARG A 36 -4.32 -4.74 14.15
CA ARG A 36 -2.93 -5.20 14.09
C ARG A 36 -1.95 -4.10 13.67
N HIS A 37 -2.46 -2.98 13.15
CA HIS A 37 -1.67 -1.86 12.66
C HIS A 37 -2.30 -0.54 13.10
N ALA A 38 -1.46 0.46 13.39
CA ALA A 38 -1.96 1.80 13.70
C ALA A 38 -2.61 2.44 12.46
N GLU A 39 -3.77 3.08 12.64
CA GLU A 39 -4.50 3.75 11.57
C GLU A 39 -3.66 4.82 10.86
N GLN A 40 -2.78 5.50 11.61
CA GLN A 40 -1.85 6.48 11.04
C GLN A 40 -0.82 5.86 10.11
N ASP A 41 -0.38 4.62 10.38
CA ASP A 41 0.56 3.91 9.52
C ASP A 41 -0.14 3.43 8.25
N LEU A 42 -1.36 2.89 8.37
CA LEU A 42 -2.19 2.51 7.23
C LEU A 42 -2.51 3.69 6.31
N LYS A 43 -2.76 4.87 6.87
CA LYS A 43 -2.96 6.11 6.10
C LYS A 43 -1.71 6.52 5.31
N LYS A 44 -0.52 6.34 5.88
CA LYS A 44 0.76 6.60 5.17
C LYS A 44 0.99 5.60 4.05
N VAL A 45 0.68 4.32 4.26
CA VAL A 45 0.71 3.29 3.21
C VAL A 45 -0.21 3.68 2.06
N TRP A 46 -1.46 4.07 2.36
CA TRP A 46 -2.41 4.53 1.34
C TRP A 46 -1.91 5.77 0.59
N HIS A 47 -1.33 6.75 1.29
CA HIS A 47 -0.76 7.94 0.64
C HIS A 47 0.41 7.60 -0.29
N LEU A 48 1.30 6.69 0.13
CA LEU A 48 2.42 6.22 -0.70
C LEU A 48 1.92 5.43 -1.90
N LEU A 49 0.92 4.56 -1.71
CA LEU A 49 0.27 3.84 -2.81
C LEU A 49 -0.42 4.80 -3.77
N ALA A 50 -1.19 5.80 -3.33
CA ALA A 50 -1.83 6.75 -4.24
C ALA A 50 -0.81 7.63 -4.98
N ARG A 51 0.35 7.89 -4.36
CA ARG A 51 1.43 8.70 -4.95
C ARG A 51 2.29 7.93 -5.95
N PHE A 52 2.56 6.65 -5.69
CA PHE A 52 3.50 5.82 -6.48
C PHE A 52 2.85 4.63 -7.18
N GLY A 53 1.65 4.25 -6.78
CA GLY A 53 0.83 3.22 -7.40
C GLY A 53 0.34 3.70 -8.75
N ARG A 54 1.19 3.50 -9.75
CA ARG A 54 0.73 3.41 -11.13
C ARG A 54 0.08 2.04 -11.28
N ALA A 55 -1.19 2.05 -11.68
CA ALA A 55 -1.91 0.85 -12.06
C ALA A 55 -1.09 0.06 -13.10
N PRO A 56 -1.17 -1.28 -13.08
CA PRO A 56 -0.62 -2.08 -14.16
C PRO A 56 -1.18 -1.53 -15.46
N VAL A 57 -0.29 -1.11 -16.36
CA VAL A 57 -0.70 -0.88 -17.73
C VAL A 57 -1.14 -2.25 -18.24
N ILE A 58 -2.45 -2.49 -18.29
CA ILE A 58 -2.99 -3.63 -19.04
C ILE A 58 -2.78 -3.23 -20.50
N LEU A 59 -1.60 -3.55 -21.04
CA LEU A 59 -1.41 -3.51 -22.48
C LEU A 59 -2.28 -4.65 -23.03
N PRO A 60 -3.26 -4.37 -23.91
CA PRO A 60 -3.91 -5.45 -24.64
C PRO A 60 -2.82 -6.17 -25.44
N ALA A 61 -2.63 -7.46 -25.14
CA ALA A 61 -1.91 -8.35 -26.03
C ALA A 61 -2.76 -8.54 -27.28
N GLY A 62 -2.45 -7.76 -28.31
CA GLY A 62 -3.01 -7.89 -29.65
C GLY A 62 -2.63 -6.65 -30.44
N GLY A 63 -2.00 -6.70 -31.60
CA GLY A 63 -1.72 -7.79 -32.53
C GLY A 63 -1.46 -7.11 -33.86
#